data_AF-X1HH00-F1
#
_entry.id   AF-X1HH00-F1
#
_cell.length_a   1.000
_cell.length_b   1.000
_cell.length_c   1.000
_cell.angle_alpha   90.00
_cell.angle_beta   90.00
_cell.angle_gamma   90.00
#
_symmetry.space_group_name_H-M   'P 1'
#
loop_
_entity.id
_entity.type
_entity.pdbx_description
1 polymer ?
#
loop_
_entity_poly.entity_id
_entity_poly.type
_entity_poly.pdbx_seq_one_letter_code
_entity_poly.pdbx_strand_id
1 'polypeptide(L)' 'MGQKVNPIGFRTGITIGWKSRWFAPKSNFGEFLVEDEKIR' A
#
# COMPACT_ATOMS: atom_id res chain seq x y z
N MET A 1 -4.56 27.70 -7.27
CA MET A 1 -3.56 26.61 -7.27
C MET A 1 -4.25 25.34 -6.79
N GLY A 2 -4.52 24.40 -7.67
CA GLY A 2 -5.29 23.18 -7.34
C GLY A 2 -4.46 22.18 -6.54
N GLN A 3 -5.15 21.38 -5.71
CA GLN A 3 -4.51 20.27 -5.01
C GLN A 3 -4.06 19.21 -6.04
N LYS A 4 -2.77 18.90 -6.04
CA LYS A 4 -2.19 17.87 -6.91
C LYS A 4 -2.21 16.51 -6.20
N VAL A 5 -2.47 15.46 -6.97
CA VAL A 5 -2.44 14.08 -6.49
C VAL A 5 -1.01 13.63 -6.21
N ASN A 6 -0.84 12.72 -5.24
CA ASN A 6 0.47 12.10 -4.98
C ASN A 6 0.93 11.29 -6.21
N PRO A 7 2.10 11.61 -6.79
CA PRO A 7 2.57 10.97 -8.02
C PRO A 7 2.96 9.49 -7.83
N ILE A 8 3.33 9.07 -6.62
CA ILE A 8 3.63 7.68 -6.31
C ILE A 8 2.35 6.86 -6.34
N GLY A 9 1.33 7.32 -5.59
CA GLY A 9 0.01 6.68 -5.56
C GLY A 9 -0.58 6.54 -6.96
N PHE A 10 -0.50 7.61 -7.76
CA PHE A 10 -0.98 7.63 -9.14
C PHE A 10 -0.29 6.62 -10.07
N ARG A 11 0.95 6.23 -9.80
CA ARG A 11 1.75 5.30 -10.63
C ARG A 11 1.79 3.87 -10.11
N THR A 12 1.28 3.63 -8.89
CA THR A 12 1.23 2.30 -8.28
C THR A 12 0.33 1.38 -9.10
N GLY A 13 0.83 0.22 -9.53
CA GLY A 13 0.10 -0.74 -10.36
C GLY A 13 0.23 -0.53 -11.87
N ILE A 14 0.82 0.58 -12.32
CA ILE A 14 1.11 0.84 -13.75
C ILE A 14 2.63 0.81 -13.97
N THR A 15 3.34 1.78 -13.40
CA THR A 15 4.80 1.96 -13.58
C THR A 15 5.59 1.60 -12.33
N ILE A 16 4.98 1.74 -11.14
CA ILE A 16 5.60 1.42 -9.85
C ILE A 16 4.86 0.23 -9.24
N GLY A 17 5.60 -0.77 -8.78
CA GLY A 17 5.03 -1.93 -8.07
C GLY A 17 4.56 -1.60 -6.65
N TRP A 18 3.73 -2.46 -6.09
CA TRP A 18 3.37 -2.41 -4.68
C TRP A 18 4.60 -2.65 -3.79
N LYS A 19 4.75 -1.86 -2.71
CA LYS A 19 5.86 -1.99 -1.76
C LYS A 19 5.75 -3.23 -0.86
N SER A 20 4.54 -3.60 -0.45
CA SER A 20 4.27 -4.89 0.18
C SER A 20 3.35 -5.71 -0.70
N ARG A 21 3.78 -6.93 -0.98
CA ARG A 21 3.12 -7.87 -1.90
C ARG A 21 2.82 -9.17 -1.16
N TRP A 22 1.68 -9.22 -0.49
CA TRP A 22 1.17 -10.39 0.19
C TRP A 22 -0.36 -10.44 0.07
N PHE A 23 -0.94 -11.61 0.33
CA PHE A 23 -2.39 -11.83 0.32
C PHE A 23 -2.81 -12.39 1.67
N ALA A 24 -3.94 -11.89 2.20
CA ALA A 24 -4.50 -12.36 3.45
C ALA A 24 -6.02 -12.50 3.36
N PRO A 25 -6.61 -13.43 4.13
CA PRO A 25 -8.06 -13.48 4.30
C PRO A 25 -8.56 -12.21 5.01
N LYS A 26 -9.82 -11.84 4.76
CA LYS A 26 -10.44 -10.62 5.30
C LYS A 26 -10.34 -10.51 6.84
N SER A 27 -10.38 -11.65 7.54
CA SER A 27 -10.27 -11.71 9.01
C SER A 27 -8.90 -11.27 9.52
N ASN A 28 -7.82 -11.51 8.77
CA ASN A 28 -6.45 -11.35 9.27
C ASN A 28 -5.73 -10.15 8.61
N PHE A 29 -6.35 -9.50 7.63
CA PHE A 29 -5.74 -8.38 6.90
C PHE A 29 -5.31 -7.25 7.83
N GLY A 30 -6.11 -6.92 8.85
CA GLY A 30 -5.80 -5.85 9.81
C GLY A 30 -4.55 -6.15 10.63
N GLU A 31 -4.41 -7.38 11.14
CA GLU A 31 -3.25 -7.80 11.93
C GLU A 31 -1.97 -7.74 11.10
N PHE A 32 -1.99 -8.30 9.89
CA PHE A 32 -0.83 -8.30 8.99
C PHE A 32 -0.46 -6.90 8.50
N LEU A 33 -1.42 -6.00 8.32
CA LEU A 33 -1.13 -4.61 7.99
C LEU A 33 -0.41 -3.89 9.14
N VAL A 34 -0.85 -4.10 10.39
CA VAL A 34 -0.22 -3.50 11.57
C VAL A 34 1.18 -4.07 11.79
N GLU A 35 1.38 -5.36 11.55
CA GLU A 35 2.69 -6.00 11.60
C GLU A 35 3.63 -5.44 10.50
N ASP A 36 3.16 -5.34 9.26
CA ASP A 36 3.91 -4.80 8.13
C ASP A 36 4.35 -3.34 8.36
N GLU A 37 3.53 -2.52 9.05
CA GLU A 37 3.91 -1.15 9.42
C GLU A 37 4.91 -1.10 10.57
N LYS A 38 4.87 -2.04 11.53
CA LYS A 38 5.84 -2.12 12.63
C LYS A 38 7.22 -2.60 12.19
N ILE A 39 7.27 -3.42 11.13
CA ILE A 39 8.52 -3.97 10.59
C ILE A 39 9.24 -2.95 9.70
N ARG A 40 8.51 -1.96 9.14
CA ARG A 40 9.08 -0.88 8.33
C ARG A 40 9.74 0.21 9.18
#